data_AF-A0A8T4CDI1-F1
#
_entry.id   AF-A0A8T4CDI1-F1
#
_cell.length_a   1.000
_cell.length_b   1.000
_cell.length_c   1.000
_cell.angle_alpha   90.00
_cell.angle_beta   90.00
_cell.angle_gamma   90.00
#
_symmetry.space_group_name_H-M   'P 1'
#
loop_
_entity.id
_entity.type
_entity.pdbx_description
1 polymer ?
#
loop_
_entity_poly.entity_id
_entity_poly.type
_entity_poly.pdbx_seq_one_letter_code
_entity_poly.pdbx_strand_id
1 'polypeptide(L)'
;MPVLFLHWPTVWPLFKRWPASFNLVALSIGAVIPDLECPFLFAFVEDRWHARLFMHSLLGAFTLDLLLAVALTVWFVPPLLRWSEPRIANKRLFSFAGVDLRTHRTGMAALAGSALAGTVSHVLLDVLHHPYNPLTFPLSQYYGFNLVLFGDLTISGIIMQGGMLVLLTLMLHFWWWSPARKK
;
A
#
# COMPACT_ATOMS: atom_id res chain seq x y z
N MET A 1 13.37 8.44 5.34
CA MET A 1 13.04 7.66 6.55
C MET A 1 12.24 6.43 6.09
N PRO A 2 12.57 5.20 6.53
CA PRO A 2 11.81 4.02 6.16
C PRO A 2 10.59 3.94 7.08
N VAL A 3 9.57 4.76 6.82
CA VAL A 3 8.25 4.55 7.44
C VAL A 3 7.47 3.65 6.50
N LEU A 4 7.93 2.40 6.47
CA LEU A 4 7.75 1.38 5.43
C LEU A 4 6.29 0.97 5.11
N PHE A 5 5.28 1.57 5.74
CA PHE A 5 3.91 1.03 5.71
C PHE A 5 2.78 2.07 5.81
N LEU A 6 3.03 3.39 5.76
CA LEU A 6 1.93 4.37 5.92
C LEU A 6 1.18 4.71 4.61
N HIS A 7 1.55 4.10 3.48
CA HIS A 7 0.90 4.35 2.19
C HIS A 7 -0.46 3.65 2.05
N TRP A 8 -0.64 2.47 2.65
CA TRP A 8 -1.87 1.68 2.54
C TRP A 8 -3.20 2.37 2.95
N PRO A 9 -3.32 3.35 3.89
CA PRO A 9 -4.61 3.91 4.27
C PRO A 9 -5.10 4.88 3.19
N THR A 10 -4.21 5.37 2.31
CA THR A 10 -4.56 6.31 1.23
C THR A 10 -5.46 5.68 0.18
N VAL A 11 -5.41 4.35 0.04
CA VAL A 11 -6.21 3.62 -0.96
C VAL A 11 -7.49 3.01 -0.37
N TRP A 12 -7.60 2.92 0.95
CA TRP A 12 -8.79 2.40 1.63
C TRP A 12 -10.09 3.20 1.36
N PRO A 13 -10.07 4.54 1.14
CA PRO A 13 -11.28 5.28 0.75
C PRO A 13 -11.95 4.73 -0.52
N LEU A 14 -11.16 4.17 -1.46
CA LEU A 14 -11.68 3.51 -2.67
C LEU A 14 -12.56 2.32 -2.29
N PHE A 15 -12.05 1.45 -1.41
CA PHE A 15 -12.81 0.30 -0.91
C PHE A 15 -14.05 0.73 -0.13
N LYS A 16 -13.91 1.72 0.76
CA LYS A 16 -15.06 2.24 1.53
C LYS A 16 -16.16 2.77 0.61
N ARG A 17 -15.80 3.42 -0.49
CA ARG A 17 -16.76 4.01 -1.44
C ARG A 17 -17.37 2.97 -2.38
N TRP A 18 -16.62 1.95 -2.78
CA TRP A 18 -17.01 0.94 -3.75
C TRP A 18 -16.54 -0.48 -3.35
N PRO A 19 -17.08 -1.06 -2.26
CA PRO A 19 -16.60 -2.33 -1.73
C PRO A 19 -16.86 -3.53 -2.65
N ALA A 20 -17.77 -3.41 -3.61
CA ALA A 20 -18.02 -4.44 -4.63
C ALA A 20 -17.00 -4.42 -5.77
N SER A 21 -16.38 -3.27 -6.04
CA SER A 21 -15.44 -3.08 -7.15
C SER A 21 -13.98 -3.27 -6.71
N PHE A 22 -13.70 -3.13 -5.42
CA PHE A 22 -12.35 -3.20 -4.88
C PHE A 22 -12.18 -4.34 -3.86
N ASN A 23 -10.94 -4.81 -3.76
CA ASN A 23 -10.49 -5.75 -2.76
C ASN A 23 -9.53 -5.03 -1.81
N LEU A 24 -9.96 -4.85 -0.54
CA LEU A 24 -9.17 -4.12 0.45
C LEU A 24 -7.78 -4.73 0.67
N VAL A 25 -7.69 -6.06 0.72
CA VAL A 25 -6.42 -6.75 0.93
C VAL A 25 -5.49 -6.48 -0.25
N ALA A 26 -5.96 -6.64 -1.48
CA ALA A 26 -5.16 -6.36 -2.66
C ALA A 26 -4.70 -4.89 -2.73
N LEU A 27 -5.59 -3.94 -2.44
CA LEU A 27 -5.23 -2.51 -2.34
C LEU A 27 -4.11 -2.29 -1.34
N SER A 28 -4.25 -2.87 -0.14
CA SER A 28 -3.31 -2.69 0.97
C SER A 28 -1.97 -3.31 0.68
N ILE A 29 -1.94 -4.54 0.17
CA ILE A 29 -0.70 -5.23 -0.22
C ILE A 29 -0.03 -4.45 -1.35
N GLY A 30 -0.75 -4.08 -2.41
CA GLY A 30 -0.21 -3.29 -3.51
C GLY A 30 0.46 -1.99 -3.04
N ALA A 31 -0.14 -1.28 -2.10
CA ALA A 31 0.40 -0.06 -1.52
C ALA A 31 1.58 -0.27 -0.54
N VAL A 32 2.04 -1.51 -0.35
CA VAL A 32 3.19 -1.85 0.50
C VAL A 32 4.28 -2.57 -0.30
N ILE A 33 3.93 -3.26 -1.39
CA ILE A 33 4.88 -4.03 -2.18
C ILE A 33 6.10 -3.21 -2.62
N PRO A 34 5.98 -1.97 -3.15
CA PRO A 34 7.15 -1.21 -3.60
C PRO A 34 8.25 -1.11 -2.54
N ASP A 35 7.86 -0.92 -1.28
CA ASP A 35 8.76 -0.78 -0.14
C ASP A 35 9.53 -2.08 0.22
N LEU A 36 9.18 -3.24 -0.36
CA LEU A 36 9.90 -4.48 -0.10
C LEU A 36 11.34 -4.48 -0.62
N GLU A 37 11.67 -3.71 -1.67
CA GLU A 37 13.07 -3.61 -2.12
C GLU A 37 13.93 -2.78 -1.16
N CYS A 38 13.34 -1.82 -0.44
CA CYS A 38 14.06 -0.86 0.39
C CYS A 38 14.98 -1.55 1.42
N PRO A 39 14.52 -2.51 2.26
CA PRO A 39 15.39 -3.20 3.22
C PRO A 39 16.60 -3.90 2.57
N PHE A 40 16.42 -4.51 1.39
CA PHE A 40 17.52 -5.14 0.66
C PHE A 40 18.50 -4.07 0.15
N LEU A 41 18.01 -3.00 -0.47
CA LEU A 41 18.86 -1.92 -0.97
C LEU A 41 19.64 -1.24 0.16
N PHE A 42 19.01 -0.99 1.31
CA PHE A 42 19.71 -0.45 2.49
C PHE A 42 20.79 -1.37 3.04
N ALA A 43 20.64 -2.69 2.88
CA ALA A 43 21.61 -3.68 3.36
C ALA A 43 22.79 -3.87 2.41
N PHE A 44 22.58 -3.70 1.10
CA PHE A 44 23.56 -4.08 0.08
C PHE A 44 24.12 -2.92 -0.77
N VAL A 45 23.51 -1.73 -0.73
CA VAL A 45 23.94 -0.56 -1.52
C VAL A 45 24.49 0.52 -0.60
N GLU A 46 25.66 1.07 -0.93
CA GLU A 46 26.31 2.15 -0.17
C GLU A 46 25.51 3.46 -0.26
N ASP A 47 24.97 3.74 -1.44
CA ASP A 47 24.13 4.90 -1.69
C ASP A 47 22.70 4.70 -1.16
N ARG A 48 22.52 5.03 0.11
CA ARG A 48 21.24 4.98 0.80
C ARG A 48 20.26 6.06 0.35
N TRP A 49 20.73 7.11 -0.34
CA TRP A 49 19.86 8.16 -0.87
C TRP A 49 19.05 7.65 -2.06
N HIS A 50 19.64 6.75 -2.84
CA HIS A 50 19.06 6.10 -4.00
C HIS A 50 18.60 4.66 -3.72
N ALA A 51 18.28 4.34 -2.47
CA ALA A 51 17.79 3.01 -2.06
C ALA A 51 16.32 2.75 -2.47
N ARG A 52 15.98 3.10 -3.71
CA ARG A 52 14.71 2.88 -4.44
C ARG A 52 15.06 2.68 -5.90
N LEU A 53 14.57 1.64 -6.56
CA LEU A 53 14.95 1.33 -7.94
C LEU A 53 13.74 0.88 -8.75
N PHE A 54 13.64 -0.41 -8.99
CA PHE A 54 12.70 -0.96 -9.94
C PHE A 54 11.28 -0.95 -9.39
N MET A 55 11.08 -1.36 -8.13
CA MET A 55 9.75 -1.42 -7.50
C MET A 55 9.18 -0.02 -7.20
N HIS A 56 10.02 1.01 -7.14
CA HIS A 56 9.58 2.41 -7.03
C HIS A 56 9.41 3.13 -8.38
N SER A 57 9.15 2.38 -9.45
CA SER A 57 8.90 2.91 -10.79
C SER A 57 7.52 2.52 -11.28
N LEU A 58 6.99 3.25 -12.28
CA LEU A 58 5.74 2.84 -12.94
C LEU A 58 5.90 1.49 -13.65
N LEU A 59 7.09 1.19 -14.20
CA LEU A 59 7.33 -0.11 -14.81
C LEU A 59 7.23 -1.23 -13.77
N GLY A 60 7.86 -1.08 -12.60
CA GLY A 60 7.73 -2.01 -11.47
C GLY A 60 6.30 -2.15 -10.99
N ALA A 61 5.61 -1.02 -10.79
CA ALA A 61 4.23 -0.96 -10.30
C ALA A 61 3.25 -1.75 -11.18
N PHE A 62 3.43 -1.67 -12.51
CA PHE A 62 2.60 -2.36 -13.50
C PHE A 62 3.05 -3.80 -13.80
N THR A 63 4.23 -4.23 -13.33
CA THR A 63 4.80 -5.55 -13.62
C THR A 63 5.02 -6.36 -12.34
N LEU A 64 6.23 -6.32 -11.79
CA LEU A 64 6.65 -7.14 -10.64
C LEU A 64 5.77 -6.87 -9.42
N ASP A 65 5.46 -5.61 -9.13
CA ASP A 65 4.73 -5.28 -7.92
C ASP A 65 3.29 -5.75 -7.99
N LEU A 66 2.66 -5.57 -9.15
CA LEU A 66 1.33 -6.10 -9.42
C LEU A 66 1.32 -7.63 -9.27
N LEU A 67 2.29 -8.32 -9.89
CA LEU A 67 2.39 -9.77 -9.81
C LEU A 67 2.55 -10.25 -8.36
N LEU A 68 3.46 -9.65 -7.60
CA LEU A 68 3.69 -9.96 -6.19
C LEU A 68 2.48 -9.65 -5.34
N ALA A 69 1.83 -8.49 -5.54
CA ALA A 69 0.66 -8.10 -4.78
C ALA A 69 -0.51 -9.07 -4.99
N VAL A 70 -0.76 -9.48 -6.23
CA VAL A 70 -1.77 -10.48 -6.58
C VAL A 70 -1.40 -11.83 -5.96
N ALA A 71 -0.16 -12.30 -6.14
CA ALA A 71 0.32 -13.57 -5.62
C ALA A 71 0.20 -13.65 -4.09
N LEU A 72 0.66 -12.63 -3.36
CA LEU A 72 0.54 -12.58 -1.89
C LEU A 72 -0.93 -12.53 -1.47
N THR A 73 -1.77 -11.74 -2.14
CA THR A 73 -3.19 -11.64 -1.80
C THR A 73 -3.92 -12.97 -2.00
N VAL A 74 -3.60 -13.72 -3.05
CA VAL A 74 -4.28 -14.99 -3.38
C VAL A 74 -3.70 -16.18 -2.62
N TRP A 75 -2.38 -16.27 -2.49
CA TRP A 75 -1.71 -17.46 -1.96
C TRP A 75 -1.23 -17.31 -0.52
N PHE A 76 -0.83 -16.12 -0.08
CA PHE A 76 -0.25 -15.93 1.25
C PHE A 76 -1.29 -15.49 2.29
N VAL A 77 -2.14 -14.51 1.96
CA VAL A 77 -3.10 -13.96 2.90
C VAL A 77 -4.15 -14.99 3.35
N PRO A 78 -4.77 -15.83 2.50
CA PRO A 78 -5.80 -16.75 2.96
C PRO A 78 -5.30 -17.81 3.95
N PRO A 79 -4.14 -18.47 3.76
CA PRO A 79 -3.54 -19.32 4.79
C PRO A 79 -3.26 -18.56 6.10
N LEU A 80 -2.72 -17.33 6.02
CA LEU A 80 -2.42 -16.52 7.19
C LEU A 80 -3.68 -16.16 7.99
N LEU A 81 -4.78 -15.82 7.29
CA LEU A 81 -6.07 -15.55 7.92
C LEU A 81 -6.64 -16.81 8.60
N ARG A 82 -6.62 -17.97 7.93
CA ARG A 82 -7.06 -19.24 8.52
C ARG A 82 -6.24 -19.64 9.74
N TRP A 83 -4.94 -19.40 9.70
CA TRP A 83 -4.05 -19.66 10.83
C TRP A 83 -4.31 -18.69 12.00
N SER A 84 -4.50 -17.40 11.74
CA SER A 84 -4.69 -16.40 12.80
C SER A 84 -6.10 -16.41 13.41
N GLU A 85 -7.13 -16.77 12.64
CA GLU A 85 -8.52 -16.74 13.05
C GLU A 85 -8.83 -17.44 14.39
N PRO A 86 -8.46 -18.71 14.65
CA PRO A 86 -8.76 -19.37 15.91
C PRO A 86 -8.02 -18.76 17.11
N ARG A 87 -6.94 -18.01 16.87
CA ARG A 87 -6.10 -17.38 17.90
C ARG A 87 -6.59 -15.99 18.30
N ILE A 88 -7.46 -15.37 17.49
CA ILE A 88 -7.97 -14.02 17.71
C ILE A 88 -9.39 -14.07 18.26
N ALA A 89 -9.55 -13.63 19.51
CA ALA A 89 -10.84 -13.58 20.21
C ALA A 89 -11.79 -12.55 19.58
N ASN A 90 -11.28 -11.35 19.26
CA ASN A 90 -12.10 -10.29 18.68
C ASN A 90 -12.24 -10.44 17.16
N LYS A 91 -13.32 -11.09 16.71
CA LYS A 91 -13.61 -11.30 15.28
C LYS A 91 -13.86 -10.01 14.50
N ARG A 92 -14.14 -8.88 15.17
CA ARG A 92 -14.29 -7.58 14.51
C ARG A 92 -12.99 -7.09 13.86
N LEU A 93 -11.84 -7.61 14.28
CA LEU A 93 -10.55 -7.29 13.66
C LEU A 93 -10.50 -7.65 12.16
N PHE A 94 -11.35 -8.57 11.72
CA PHE A 94 -11.46 -8.98 10.32
C PHE A 94 -12.56 -8.23 9.56
N SER A 95 -13.17 -7.20 10.14
CA SER A 95 -14.21 -6.40 9.49
C SER A 95 -13.65 -5.03 9.15
N PHE A 96 -13.97 -4.53 7.96
CA PHE A 96 -13.69 -3.14 7.61
C PHE A 96 -14.85 -2.55 6.81
N ALA A 97 -15.30 -1.35 7.20
CA ALA A 97 -16.43 -0.66 6.60
C ALA A 97 -17.70 -1.53 6.52
N GLY A 98 -17.86 -2.47 7.47
CA GLY A 98 -18.97 -3.42 7.51
C GLY A 98 -18.85 -4.58 6.52
N VAL A 99 -17.66 -4.86 6.01
CA VAL A 99 -17.34 -6.03 5.17
C VAL A 99 -16.39 -6.95 5.92
N ASP A 100 -16.73 -8.24 6.00
CA ASP A 100 -15.84 -9.27 6.54
C ASP A 100 -14.77 -9.67 5.52
N LEU A 101 -13.52 -9.37 5.82
CA LEU A 101 -12.37 -9.58 4.94
C LEU A 101 -12.05 -11.06 4.71
N ARG A 102 -12.49 -11.96 5.60
CA ARG A 102 -12.27 -13.41 5.46
C ARG A 102 -13.10 -13.99 4.33
N THR A 103 -14.32 -13.49 4.20
CA THR A 103 -15.33 -13.96 3.24
C THR A 103 -15.48 -13.03 2.05
N HIS A 104 -14.89 -11.83 2.09
CA HIS A 104 -14.89 -10.92 0.94
C HIS A 104 -14.18 -11.57 -0.24
N ARG A 105 -14.87 -11.60 -1.38
CA ARG A 105 -14.38 -12.16 -2.64
C ARG A 105 -14.72 -11.18 -3.75
N THR A 106 -13.77 -11.02 -4.65
CA THR A 106 -13.88 -10.19 -5.85
C THR A 106 -13.40 -11.01 -7.04
N GLY A 107 -13.89 -10.69 -8.24
CA GLY A 107 -13.35 -11.29 -9.47
C GLY A 107 -11.87 -10.93 -9.66
N MET A 108 -11.15 -11.72 -10.48
CA MET A 108 -9.72 -11.53 -10.70
C MET A 108 -9.39 -10.13 -11.25
N ALA A 109 -10.22 -9.58 -12.14
CA ALA A 109 -10.04 -8.23 -12.66
C ALA A 109 -10.11 -7.16 -11.55
N ALA A 110 -11.08 -7.25 -10.65
CA ALA A 110 -11.19 -6.35 -9.51
C ALA A 110 -10.03 -6.50 -8.52
N LEU A 111 -9.55 -7.73 -8.31
CA LEU A 111 -8.38 -8.01 -7.47
C LEU A 111 -7.10 -7.41 -8.07
N ALA A 112 -6.83 -7.66 -9.35
CA ALA A 112 -5.66 -7.11 -10.04
C ALA A 112 -5.73 -5.58 -10.16
N GLY A 113 -6.90 -5.04 -10.50
CA GLY A 113 -7.11 -3.58 -10.52
C GLY A 113 -6.93 -2.93 -9.15
N SER A 114 -7.32 -3.62 -8.08
CA SER A 114 -7.08 -3.18 -6.70
C SER A 114 -5.60 -3.20 -6.35
N ALA A 115 -4.88 -4.27 -6.68
CA ALA A 115 -3.44 -4.36 -6.48
C ALA A 115 -2.68 -3.26 -7.24
N LEU A 116 -3.03 -3.05 -8.52
CA LEU A 116 -2.44 -2.00 -9.35
C LEU A 116 -2.74 -0.60 -8.81
N ALA A 117 -3.96 -0.33 -8.37
CA ALA A 117 -4.29 0.94 -7.73
C ALA A 117 -3.46 1.17 -6.47
N GLY A 118 -3.18 0.11 -5.69
CA GLY A 118 -2.25 0.15 -4.56
C GLY A 118 -0.83 0.52 -4.97
N THR A 119 -0.22 -0.23 -5.89
CA THR A 119 1.18 -0.05 -6.30
C THR A 119 1.41 1.31 -6.95
N VAL A 120 0.51 1.73 -7.84
CA VAL A 120 0.59 3.06 -8.48
C VAL A 120 0.39 4.17 -7.46
N SER A 121 -0.56 4.05 -6.53
CA SER A 121 -0.76 5.07 -5.50
C SER A 121 0.48 5.26 -4.64
N HIS A 122 1.17 4.18 -4.25
CA HIS A 122 2.41 4.25 -3.49
C HIS A 122 3.46 5.08 -4.24
N VAL A 123 3.78 4.67 -5.47
CA VAL A 123 4.84 5.30 -6.27
C VAL A 123 4.53 6.78 -6.55
N LEU A 124 3.26 7.15 -6.75
CA LEU A 124 2.87 8.55 -6.94
C LEU A 124 2.94 9.40 -5.66
N LEU A 125 2.63 8.82 -4.50
CA LEU A 125 2.70 9.53 -3.21
C LEU A 125 4.14 9.78 -2.76
N ASP A 126 5.03 8.85 -3.05
CA ASP A 126 6.46 8.95 -2.76
C ASP A 126 7.09 10.20 -3.38
N VAL A 127 6.68 10.55 -4.61
CA VAL A 127 7.15 11.75 -5.32
C VAL A 127 6.98 13.03 -4.51
N LEU A 128 5.96 13.08 -3.65
CA LEU A 128 5.64 14.28 -2.89
C LEU A 128 6.57 14.50 -1.69
N HIS A 129 7.24 13.46 -1.16
CA HIS A 129 7.94 13.56 0.13
C HIS A 129 9.24 12.75 0.23
N HIS A 130 9.69 12.17 -0.88
CA HIS A 130 10.99 11.55 -0.96
C HIS A 130 11.93 12.33 -1.89
N PRO A 131 13.22 12.40 -1.54
CA PRO A 131 14.18 13.18 -2.30
C PRO A 131 14.50 12.57 -3.68
N TYR A 132 14.28 11.27 -3.84
CA TYR A 132 14.57 10.53 -5.06
C TYR A 132 13.47 9.52 -5.34
N ASN A 133 12.86 9.61 -6.52
CA ASN A 133 11.82 8.69 -6.99
C ASN A 133 12.07 8.34 -8.46
N PRO A 134 12.48 7.11 -8.78
CA PRO A 134 12.80 6.73 -10.14
C PRO A 134 11.55 6.32 -10.92
N LEU A 135 10.59 7.23 -11.08
CA LEU A 135 9.27 6.95 -11.70
C LEU A 135 9.38 6.25 -13.07
N THR A 136 10.38 6.60 -13.86
CA THR A 136 10.61 6.04 -15.20
C THR A 136 11.86 5.16 -15.25
N PHE A 137 12.25 4.55 -14.13
CA PHE A 137 13.34 3.57 -14.08
C PHE A 137 13.25 2.57 -15.25
N PRO A 138 14.36 2.26 -15.94
CA PRO A 138 15.74 2.68 -15.65
C PRO A 138 16.14 4.04 -16.23
N LEU A 139 15.26 4.74 -16.95
CA LEU A 139 15.61 6.00 -17.64
C LEU A 139 15.93 7.14 -16.65
N SER A 140 15.28 7.17 -15.48
CA SER A 140 15.47 8.18 -14.44
C SER A 140 16.40 7.74 -13.30
N GLN A 141 17.29 6.78 -13.53
CA GLN A 141 18.11 6.20 -12.46
C GLN A 141 19.04 7.22 -11.77
N TYR A 142 19.47 8.27 -12.47
CA TYR A 142 20.37 9.30 -11.90
C TYR A 142 19.68 10.61 -11.54
N TYR A 143 18.53 10.89 -12.16
CA TYR A 143 17.78 12.13 -11.98
C TYR A 143 16.34 11.75 -11.68
N GLY A 144 16.10 11.35 -10.43
CA GLY A 144 14.76 10.97 -9.97
C GLY A 144 13.78 12.13 -10.08
N PHE A 145 12.50 11.82 -10.19
CA PHE A 145 11.44 12.81 -10.10
C PHE A 145 11.17 13.12 -8.64
N ASN A 146 11.04 14.39 -8.29
CA ASN A 146 10.55 14.78 -6.97
C ASN A 146 9.67 16.03 -7.11
N LEU A 147 8.58 16.04 -6.36
CA LEU A 147 7.66 17.15 -6.20
C LEU A 147 7.52 17.43 -4.70
N VAL A 148 8.68 17.52 -4.03
CA VAL A 148 8.77 17.77 -2.60
C VAL A 148 7.92 19.00 -2.27
N LEU A 149 6.88 18.81 -1.47
CA LEU A 149 5.95 19.89 -1.15
C LEU A 149 6.73 21.08 -0.56
N PHE A 150 6.48 22.27 -1.13
CA PHE A 150 7.12 23.52 -0.73
C PHE A 150 8.66 23.54 -0.88
N GLY A 151 9.25 22.55 -1.56
CA GLY A 151 10.71 22.41 -1.70
C GLY A 151 11.43 22.00 -0.40
N ASP A 152 10.69 21.62 0.65
CA ASP A 152 11.24 21.28 1.96
C ASP A 152 10.91 19.84 2.33
N LEU A 153 11.93 18.99 2.43
CA LEU A 153 11.79 17.57 2.74
C LEU A 153 11.19 17.32 4.13
N THR A 154 11.48 18.20 5.09
CA THR A 154 11.00 18.08 6.46
C THR A 154 9.51 18.40 6.50
N ILE A 155 9.11 19.54 5.94
CA ILE A 155 7.71 19.97 5.87
C ILE A 155 6.89 18.96 5.08
N SER A 156 7.39 18.53 3.92
CA SER A 156 6.69 17.54 3.10
C SER A 156 6.54 16.21 3.84
N GLY A 157 7.61 15.72 4.49
CA GLY A 157 7.56 14.51 5.30
C GLY A 157 6.52 14.60 6.41
N ILE A 158 6.47 15.72 7.15
CA ILE A 158 5.48 15.95 8.21
C ILE A 158 4.06 15.95 7.65
N ILE A 159 3.81 16.67 6.56
CA ILE A 159 2.47 16.78 5.96
C ILE A 159 2.00 15.44 5.42
N MET A 160 2.83 14.75 4.65
CA MET A 160 2.45 13.48 4.03
C MET A 160 2.28 12.39 5.08
N GLN A 161 3.25 12.19 5.98
CA GLN A 161 3.15 11.15 7.01
C GLN A 161 2.07 11.49 8.05
N GLY A 162 1.99 12.74 8.48
CA GLY A 162 0.95 13.21 9.40
C GLY A 162 -0.44 13.05 8.80
N GLY A 163 -0.63 13.42 7.53
CA GLY A 163 -1.88 13.24 6.80
C GLY A 163 -2.28 11.77 6.67
N MET A 164 -1.35 10.89 6.30
CA MET A 164 -1.58 9.44 6.23
C MET A 164 -1.91 8.84 7.60
N LEU A 165 -1.24 9.29 8.67
CA LEU A 165 -1.51 8.85 10.05
C LEU A 165 -2.89 9.30 10.54
N VAL A 166 -3.27 10.55 10.26
CA VAL A 166 -4.61 11.07 10.54
C VAL A 166 -5.64 10.24 9.79
N LEU A 167 -5.43 10.01 8.49
CA LEU A 167 -6.32 9.18 7.68
C LEU A 167 -6.46 7.78 8.27
N LEU A 168 -5.35 7.09 8.56
CA LEU A 168 -5.35 5.78 9.20
C LEU A 168 -6.16 5.78 10.49
N THR A 169 -5.90 6.76 11.37
CA THR A 169 -6.59 6.89 12.67
C THR A 169 -8.10 7.05 12.48
N LEU A 170 -8.52 7.90 11.55
CA LEU A 170 -9.93 8.07 11.22
C LEU A 170 -10.54 6.77 10.67
N MET A 171 -9.83 6.06 9.78
CA MET A 171 -10.35 4.82 9.21
C MET A 171 -10.48 3.72 10.26
N LEU A 172 -9.50 3.61 11.15
CA LEU A 172 -9.54 2.67 12.26
C LEU A 172 -10.69 3.01 13.21
N HIS A 173 -10.83 4.27 13.60
CA HIS A 173 -11.86 4.72 14.54
C HIS A 173 -13.28 4.50 14.00
N PHE A 174 -13.55 4.91 12.76
CA PHE A 174 -14.91 4.89 12.21
C PHE A 174 -15.27 3.59 11.50
N TRP A 175 -14.32 2.89 10.87
CA TRP A 175 -14.65 1.83 9.90
C TRP A 175 -14.10 0.45 10.25
N TRP A 176 -12.97 0.33 10.95
CA TRP A 176 -12.38 -0.97 11.30
C TRP A 176 -13.18 -1.74 12.37
N TRP A 177 -13.92 -1.03 13.21
CA TRP A 177 -14.74 -1.67 14.26
C TRP A 177 -16.21 -1.84 13.88
N SER A 178 -16.59 -1.37 12.68
CA SER A 178 -17.96 -1.47 12.19
C SER A 178 -18.36 -2.93 12.03
N PRO A 179 -19.47 -3.39 12.65
CA PRO A 179 -19.97 -4.74 12.46
C PRO A 179 -20.21 -5.04 10.98
N ALA A 180 -19.90 -6.27 10.55
CA ALA A 180 -20.21 -6.70 9.20
C ALA A 180 -21.74 -6.57 8.97
N ARG A 181 -22.14 -5.92 7.88
CA ARG A 181 -23.55 -5.82 7.52
C ARG A 181 -24.02 -7.23 7.14
N LYS A 182 -25.10 -7.70 7.78
CA LYS A 182 -25.76 -8.93 7.33
C LYS A 182 -26.28 -8.66 5.92
N LYS A 183 -25.83 -9.46 4.95
CA LYS A 183 -26.40 -9.47 3.60
C LYS A 183 -27.76 -10.16 3.64
#